data_AF-A0A432JFW5-F1
#
_entry.id   AF-A0A432JFW5-F1
#
_cell.length_a   1.000
_cell.length_b   1.000
_cell.length_c   1.000
_cell.angle_alpha   90.00
_cell.angle_beta   90.00
_cell.angle_gamma   90.00
#
_symmetry.space_group_name_H-M   'P 1'
#
loop_
_entity.id
_entity.type
_entity.pdbx_description
1 polymer ?
#
loop_
_entity_poly.entity_id
_entity_poly.type
_entity_poly.pdbx_seq_one_letter_code
_entity_poly.pdbx_strand_id
1 'polypeptide(L)'
;MFPQSVFPDTAEVDSQGQLVLGGIRATDLADEYGTPVYVLDEDTLRARCRSFIDEFRKLYPATNVSYACKAYINPALAKMFQEEGMGFDVVSGGELAT
;
A
#
# COMPACT_ATOMS: atom_id res chain seq x y z
N MET A 1 -19.41 -8.82 12.13
CA MET A 1 -19.11 -7.54 11.46
C MET A 1 -17.69 -7.63 10.94
N PHE A 2 -17.45 -7.34 9.66
CA PHE A 2 -16.10 -7.39 9.07
C PHE A 2 -15.23 -6.25 9.63
N PRO A 3 -14.03 -6.51 10.18
CA PRO A 3 -13.22 -5.49 10.86
C PRO A 3 -12.46 -4.60 9.87
N GLN A 4 -13.19 -3.70 9.22
CA GLN A 4 -12.68 -2.86 8.14
C GLN A 4 -11.53 -1.92 8.57
N SER A 5 -11.36 -1.65 9.86
CA SER A 5 -10.23 -0.88 10.40
C SER A 5 -8.90 -1.62 10.39
N VAL A 6 -8.90 -2.93 10.11
CA VAL A 6 -7.70 -3.79 10.14
C VAL A 6 -7.32 -4.26 8.74
N PHE A 7 -8.29 -4.49 7.87
CA PHE A 7 -8.07 -4.92 6.49
C PHE A 7 -7.77 -3.74 5.55
N PRO A 8 -7.26 -4.00 4.34
CA PRO A 8 -7.17 -2.98 3.29
C PRO A 8 -8.51 -2.29 3.03
N ASP A 9 -8.47 -1.03 2.59
CA ASP A 9 -9.65 -0.19 2.42
C ASP A 9 -10.66 -0.77 1.42
N THR A 10 -10.19 -1.51 0.40
CA THR A 10 -11.04 -2.15 -0.62
C THR A 10 -11.47 -3.57 -0.25
N ALA A 11 -11.05 -4.08 0.90
CA ALA A 11 -11.38 -5.45 1.30
C ALA A 11 -12.85 -5.57 1.71
N GLU A 12 -13.48 -6.64 1.25
CA GLU A 12 -14.87 -6.96 1.58
C GLU A 12 -15.10 -8.47 1.73
N VAL A 13 -16.31 -8.83 2.17
CA VAL A 13 -16.77 -10.20 2.18
C VAL A 13 -17.97 -10.29 1.25
N ASP A 14 -17.88 -11.15 0.25
CA ASP A 14 -18.93 -11.30 -0.75
C ASP A 14 -20.17 -12.02 -0.19
N SER A 15 -21.20 -12.16 -1.03
CA SER A 15 -22.46 -12.83 -0.67
C SER A 15 -22.31 -14.32 -0.30
N GLN A 16 -21.18 -14.94 -0.64
CA GLN A 16 -20.86 -16.34 -0.32
C GLN A 16 -19.98 -16.46 0.93
N GLY A 17 -19.62 -15.34 1.55
CA GLY A 17 -18.77 -15.32 2.74
C GLY A 17 -17.27 -15.41 2.42
N GLN A 18 -16.85 -15.17 1.18
CA GLN A 18 -15.45 -15.21 0.77
C GLN A 18 -14.78 -13.84 0.92
N LEU A 19 -13.51 -13.83 1.33
CA LEU A 19 -12.71 -12.60 1.39
C LEU A 19 -12.34 -12.15 -0.03
N VAL A 20 -12.65 -10.90 -0.34
CA VAL A 20 -12.30 -10.22 -1.58
C VAL A 20 -11.31 -9.10 -1.26
N LEU A 21 -10.23 -9.01 -2.01
CA LEU A 21 -9.16 -8.02 -1.90
C LEU A 21 -9.01 -7.32 -3.25
N GLY A 22 -9.22 -6.00 -3.33
CA GLY A 22 -9.13 -5.27 -4.60
C GLY A 22 -10.06 -5.80 -5.70
N GLY A 23 -11.22 -6.34 -5.33
CA GLY A 23 -12.17 -6.95 -6.26
C GLY A 23 -11.85 -8.39 -6.69
N ILE A 24 -10.80 -9.02 -6.15
CA ILE A 24 -10.41 -10.41 -6.46
C ILE A 24 -10.55 -11.27 -5.20
N ARG A 25 -11.12 -12.48 -5.34
CA ARG A 25 -11.25 -13.40 -4.21
C ARG A 25 -9.87 -13.88 -3.76
N ALA A 26 -9.65 -13.94 -2.46
CA ALA A 26 -8.39 -14.39 -1.89
C ALA A 26 -8.05 -15.84 -2.28
N THR A 27 -9.06 -16.68 -2.52
CA THR A 27 -8.88 -18.06 -3.03
C THR A 27 -8.37 -18.06 -4.47
N ASP A 28 -8.86 -17.16 -5.32
CA ASP A 28 -8.43 -17.08 -6.72
C ASP A 28 -6.95 -16.63 -6.77
N LEU A 29 -6.56 -15.69 -5.91
CA LEU A 29 -5.17 -15.28 -5.75
C LEU A 29 -4.28 -16.43 -5.24
N ALA A 30 -4.77 -17.23 -4.29
CA ALA A 30 -4.04 -18.38 -3.77
C ALA A 30 -3.87 -19.48 -4.84
N ASP A 31 -4.89 -19.71 -5.67
CA ASP A 31 -4.85 -20.69 -6.75
C ASP A 31 -3.90 -20.24 -7.89
N GLU A 32 -3.89 -18.95 -8.23
CA GLU A 32 -3.04 -18.40 -9.29
C GLU A 32 -1.57 -18.27 -8.88
N TYR A 33 -1.30 -17.73 -7.68
CA TYR A 33 0.06 -17.37 -7.25
C TYR A 33 0.68 -18.36 -6.24
N GLY A 34 -0.11 -19.31 -5.73
CA GLY A 34 0.30 -20.23 -4.68
C GLY A 34 0.33 -19.59 -3.30
N THR A 35 0.69 -20.38 -2.28
CA THR A 35 0.78 -19.92 -0.87
C THR A 35 2.10 -20.30 -0.22
N PRO A 36 2.70 -19.46 0.65
CA PRO A 36 2.18 -18.15 1.11
C PRO A 36 2.34 -17.04 0.06
N VAL A 37 1.36 -16.13 -0.01
CA VAL A 37 1.37 -14.96 -0.90
C VAL A 37 1.11 -13.68 -0.12
N TYR A 38 1.87 -12.62 -0.42
CA TYR A 38 1.62 -11.27 0.07
C TYR A 38 0.84 -10.49 -0.99
N VAL A 39 -0.35 -10.01 -0.62
CA VAL A 39 -1.21 -9.21 -1.48
C VAL A 39 -1.21 -7.78 -0.95
N LEU A 40 -0.81 -6.83 -1.78
CA LEU A 40 -0.81 -5.41 -1.46
C LEU A 40 -1.93 -4.73 -2.23
N ASP A 41 -2.78 -4.01 -1.50
CA ASP A 41 -3.85 -3.20 -2.09
C ASP A 41 -3.30 -1.82 -2.48
N GLU A 42 -3.19 -1.59 -3.78
CA GLU A 42 -2.65 -0.35 -4.34
C GLU A 42 -3.50 0.88 -3.98
N ASP A 43 -4.83 0.77 -4.02
CA ASP A 43 -5.72 1.89 -3.70
C ASP A 43 -5.56 2.30 -2.24
N THR A 44 -5.45 1.33 -1.33
CA THR A 44 -5.14 1.59 0.08
C THR A 44 -3.81 2.32 0.23
N LEU A 45 -2.76 1.84 -0.43
CA LEU A 45 -1.42 2.44 -0.34
C LEU A 45 -1.38 3.87 -0.89
N ARG A 46 -2.00 4.12 -2.05
CA ARG A 46 -2.10 5.46 -2.65
C ARG A 46 -2.94 6.39 -1.78
N ALA A 47 -4.06 5.92 -1.23
CA ALA A 47 -4.90 6.71 -0.33
C ALA A 47 -4.14 7.12 0.93
N ARG A 48 -3.32 6.23 1.50
CA ARG A 48 -2.43 6.59 2.62
C ARG A 48 -1.41 7.64 2.20
N CYS A 49 -0.79 7.51 1.03
CA CYS A 49 0.17 8.51 0.56
C CYS A 49 -0.45 9.91 0.48
N ARG A 50 -1.61 10.03 -0.19
CA ARG A 50 -2.35 11.28 -0.33
C ARG A 50 -2.74 11.87 1.01
N SER A 51 -3.27 11.04 1.91
CA SER A 51 -3.65 11.46 3.27
C SER A 51 -2.50 12.11 4.03
N PHE A 52 -1.32 11.48 4.07
CA PHE A 52 -0.15 12.08 4.72
C PHE A 52 0.28 13.38 4.04
N ILE A 53 0.39 13.39 2.71
CA ILE A 53 0.85 14.58 1.98
C ILE A 53 -0.10 15.76 2.19
N ASP A 54 -1.40 15.54 2.02
CA ASP A 54 -2.41 16.59 2.10
C ASP A 54 -2.52 17.16 3.51
N GLU A 55 -2.60 16.32 4.54
CA GLU A 55 -2.75 16.78 5.93
C GLU A 55 -1.53 17.56 6.43
N PHE A 56 -0.31 17.10 6.10
CA PHE A 56 0.90 17.83 6.49
C PHE A 56 1.07 19.14 5.70
N ARG A 57 0.74 19.16 4.40
CA ARG A 57 0.85 20.38 3.59
C ARG A 57 -0.21 21.43 3.90
N LYS A 58 -1.40 21.04 4.39
CA LYS A 58 -2.41 21.98 4.92
C LYS A 58 -1.86 22.83 6.07
N LEU A 59 -1.02 22.26 6.93
CA LEU A 59 -0.42 22.94 8.07
C LEU A 59 0.88 23.66 7.69
N TYR A 60 1.71 23.02 6.87
CA TYR A 60 3.03 23.49 6.50
C TYR A 60 3.27 23.26 4.99
N PRO A 61 3.00 24.27 4.15
CA PRO A 61 3.02 24.10 2.69
C PRO A 61 4.32 23.57 2.09
N ALA A 62 5.45 23.84 2.75
CA ALA A 62 6.78 23.39 2.32
C ALA A 62 7.20 22.02 2.89
N THR A 63 6.26 21.17 3.32
CA THR A 63 6.55 19.83 3.84
C THR A 63 6.81 18.83 2.73
N ASN A 64 7.90 18.08 2.89
CA ASN A 64 8.14 16.84 2.16
C ASN A 64 7.82 15.64 3.06
N VAL A 65 7.02 14.70 2.57
CA VAL A 65 6.73 13.46 3.26
C VAL A 65 7.55 12.35 2.61
N SER A 66 8.33 11.63 3.41
CA SER A 66 9.20 10.54 2.93
C SER A 66 8.71 9.19 3.46
N TYR A 67 8.58 8.22 2.57
CA TYR A 67 8.30 6.83 2.94
C TYR A 67 9.57 6.16 3.48
N ALA A 68 9.44 5.47 4.62
CA ALA A 68 10.56 4.74 5.22
C ALA A 68 10.76 3.39 4.52
N CYS A 69 11.76 3.28 3.64
CA CYS A 69 11.98 2.09 2.81
C CYS A 69 12.19 0.80 3.61
N LYS A 70 12.68 0.90 4.85
CA LYS A 70 12.83 -0.22 5.78
C LYS A 70 11.53 -0.96 6.09
N ALA A 71 10.36 -0.34 5.89
CA ALA A 71 9.07 -1.00 6.11
C ALA A 71 8.86 -2.12 5.08
N TYR A 72 8.97 -1.78 3.80
CA TYR A 72 9.05 -2.67 2.66
C TYR A 72 9.16 -1.82 1.39
N ILE A 73 10.09 -2.13 0.49
CA ILE A 73 10.22 -1.44 -0.79
C ILE A 73 10.61 -2.41 -1.90
N ASN A 74 10.13 -2.13 -3.10
CA ASN A 74 10.54 -2.77 -4.35
C ASN A 74 10.37 -1.73 -5.50
N PRO A 75 10.84 -2.00 -6.73
CA PRO A 75 10.77 -1.01 -7.80
C PRO A 75 9.34 -0.58 -8.17
N ALA A 76 8.36 -1.47 -8.05
CA ALA A 76 6.96 -1.14 -8.33
C ALA A 76 6.37 -0.18 -7.28
N LEU A 77 6.64 -0.42 -6.00
CA LEU A 77 6.24 0.46 -4.91
C LEU A 77 7.00 1.79 -4.94
N ALA A 78 8.29 1.78 -5.25
CA ALA A 78 9.08 3.00 -5.40
C ALA A 78 8.49 3.88 -6.52
N LYS A 79 8.18 3.30 -7.67
CA LYS A 79 7.50 4.03 -8.76
C LYS A 79 6.14 4.56 -8.31
N MET A 80 5.30 3.73 -7.70
CA MET A 80 3.97 4.13 -7.21
C MET A 80 4.03 5.29 -6.21
N PHE A 81 4.89 5.21 -5.21
CA PHE A 81 5.03 6.25 -4.19
C PHE A 81 5.62 7.54 -4.76
N GLN A 82 6.54 7.44 -5.72
CA GLN A 82 7.04 8.59 -6.46
C GLN A 82 5.93 9.28 -7.27
N GLU A 83 5.04 8.52 -7.92
CA GLU A 83 3.86 9.05 -8.64
C GLU A 83 2.91 9.80 -7.71
N GLU A 84 2.77 9.35 -6.46
CA GLU A 84 2.00 10.06 -5.42
C GLU A 84 2.74 11.26 -4.80
N GLY A 85 4.01 11.49 -5.20
CA GLY A 85 4.80 12.63 -4.74
C GLY A 85 5.47 12.45 -3.38
N MET A 86 5.66 11.20 -2.93
CA MET A 86 6.46 10.87 -1.75
C MET A 86 7.96 10.96 -2.04
N GLY A 87 8.72 11.36 -1.03
CA GLY A 87 10.16 11.09 -0.96
C GLY A 87 10.45 9.69 -0.40
N PHE A 88 11.74 9.35 -0.29
CA PHE A 88 12.19 8.07 0.27
C PHE A 88 13.24 8.29 1.36
N ASP A 89 13.05 7.66 2.51
CA ASP A 89 14.05 7.52 3.56
C ASP A 89 14.70 6.13 3.42
N VAL A 90 15.92 6.13 2.89
CA VAL A 90 16.74 4.95 2.63
C VAL A 90 17.84 4.83 3.68
N VAL A 91 18.09 3.61 4.17
CA VAL A 91 19.06 3.33 5.24
C VAL A 91 20.22 2.45 4.78
N SER A 92 20.14 1.83 3.60
CA SER A 92 21.18 0.97 3.05
C SER A 92 21.43 1.17 1.56
N GLY A 93 22.60 0.76 1.08
CA GLY A 93 22.92 0.78 -0.36
C GLY A 93 22.02 -0.13 -1.19
N GLY A 94 21.45 -1.18 -0.60
CA GLY A 94 20.48 -2.06 -1.27
C GLY A 94 19.17 -1.35 -1.58
N GLU A 95 18.66 -0.56 -0.63
CA GLU A 95 17.45 0.25 -0.85
C GLU A 95 17.69 1.38 -1.84
N LEU A 96 18.90 1.97 -1.86
CA LEU A 96 19.25 3.02 -2.82
C LEU A 96 19.38 2.49 -4.26
N ALA A 97 19.82 1.24 -4.42
CA ALA A 97 20.05 0.62 -5.72
C ALA A 97 18.80 -0.07 -6.31
N THR A 98 17.71 -0.14 -5.55
CA THR A 98 16.41 -0.71 -5.97
C THR A 98 15.70 0.22 -6.93
#